data_AF-A0A1H9HP69-F1
#
_entry.id   AF-A0A1H9HP69-F1
#
_cell.length_a   1.000
_cell.length_b   1.000
_cell.length_c   1.000
_cell.angle_alpha   90.00
_cell.angle_beta   90.00
_cell.angle_gamma   90.00
#
_symmetry.space_group_name_H-M   'P 1'
#
loop_
_entity.id
_entity.type
_entity.pdbx_description
1 polymer ?
#
loop_
_entity_poly.entity_id
_entity_poly.type
_entity_poly.pdbx_seq_one_letter_code
_entity_poly.pdbx_strand_id
1 'polypeptide(L)'
;MHYRFVITRMSRGGKLCRDSDGINSYLRYGSINPHGKGYVYVLPAESFELVDEWQWVSKVPVKPIDVVEILVEDYWHTITFSEDAKKIQQRLYGE
;
A
#
# COMPACT_ATOMS: atom_id res chain seq x y z
N MET A 1 2.09 14.18 15.88
CA MET A 1 3.02 13.21 15.27
C MET A 1 2.40 12.70 13.98
N HIS A 2 3.08 12.84 12.84
CA HIS A 2 2.55 12.39 11.54
C HIS A 2 2.99 10.94 11.33
N TYR A 3 2.07 10.00 11.52
CA TYR A 3 2.29 8.60 11.21
C TYR A 3 1.80 8.31 9.80
N ARG A 4 2.57 7.55 9.02
CA ARG A 4 2.28 7.23 7.63
C ARG A 4 2.16 5.73 7.46
N PHE A 5 0.99 5.30 7.02
CA PHE A 5 0.61 3.90 6.85
C PHE A 5 1.14 3.42 5.50
N VAL A 6 1.92 2.34 5.51
CA VAL A 6 2.29 1.59 4.29
C VAL A 6 1.71 0.20 4.43
N ILE A 7 0.75 -0.16 3.58
CA ILE A 7 0.22 -1.53 3.47
C ILE A 7 1.09 -2.26 2.45
N THR A 8 1.97 -3.15 2.91
CA THR A 8 2.84 -3.94 2.01
C THR A 8 2.60 -5.43 2.18
N ARG A 9 1.66 -5.95 1.38
CA ARG A 9 1.87 -7.27 0.76
C ARG A 9 1.30 -7.30 -0.65
N MET A 10 2.11 -6.83 -1.60
CA MET A 10 1.87 -7.02 -3.02
C MET A 10 2.62 -8.25 -3.52
N SER A 11 1.97 -9.06 -4.35
CA SER A 11 2.69 -9.99 -5.22
C SER A 11 3.71 -9.20 -6.08
N ARG A 12 4.89 -9.79 -6.30
CA ARG A 12 6.05 -9.17 -6.98
C ARG A 12 5.65 -8.17 -8.09
N GLY A 13 5.99 -6.89 -7.91
CA GLY A 13 5.89 -5.86 -8.95
C GLY A 13 4.71 -4.88 -8.84
N GLY A 14 3.86 -4.99 -7.82
CA GLY A 14 2.75 -4.03 -7.64
C GLY A 14 3.21 -2.63 -7.18
N LYS A 15 2.49 -1.58 -7.62
CA LYS A 15 2.67 -0.19 -7.15
C LYS A 15 1.38 0.33 -6.50
N LEU A 16 1.38 0.47 -5.17
CA LEU A 16 0.35 1.22 -4.42
C LEU A 16 0.72 2.70 -4.41
N CYS A 17 -0.25 3.57 -4.65
CA CYS A 17 -0.14 5.01 -4.40
C CYS A 17 -1.28 5.42 -3.45
N ARG A 18 -1.16 6.54 -2.74
CA ARG A 18 -2.35 7.15 -2.13
C ARG A 18 -3.20 7.77 -3.24
N ASP A 19 -4.51 7.66 -3.10
CA ASP A 19 -5.46 8.40 -3.92
C ASP A 19 -5.43 9.90 -3.55
N SER A 20 -5.98 10.74 -4.44
CA SER A 20 -6.08 12.20 -4.31
C SER A 20 -6.75 12.67 -3.01
N ASP A 21 -7.65 11.86 -2.44
CA ASP A 21 -8.32 12.15 -1.17
C ASP A 21 -7.44 11.89 0.06
N GLY A 22 -6.28 11.24 -0.11
CA GLY A 22 -5.40 10.83 0.97
C GLY A 22 -5.95 9.72 1.88
N ILE A 23 -7.18 9.26 1.67
CA ILE A 23 -7.81 8.20 2.49
C ILE A 23 -7.65 6.82 1.84
N ASN A 24 -7.80 6.75 0.52
CA ASN A 24 -7.79 5.51 -0.22
C ASN A 24 -6.41 5.18 -0.80
N SER A 25 -6.20 3.90 -1.07
CA SER A 25 -5.03 3.36 -1.73
C SER A 25 -5.36 3.02 -3.18
N TYR A 26 -4.59 3.51 -4.14
CA TYR A 26 -4.76 3.23 -5.56
C TYR A 26 -3.71 2.23 -6.05
N LEU A 27 -4.15 1.06 -6.52
CA LEU A 27 -3.30 0.06 -7.15
C LEU A 27 -3.17 0.32 -8.65
N ARG A 28 -2.00 0.78 -9.09
CA ARG A 28 -1.75 1.07 -10.51
C ARG A 28 -1.52 -0.19 -11.34
N TYR A 29 -0.89 -1.21 -10.77
CA TYR A 29 -0.53 -2.47 -11.45
C TYR A 29 -0.32 -3.57 -10.42
N GLY A 30 -0.61 -4.82 -10.79
CA GLY A 30 -0.49 -6.02 -9.95
C GLY A 30 -1.83 -6.49 -9.39
N SER A 31 -1.76 -7.28 -8.31
CA SER A 31 -2.92 -7.84 -7.59
C SER A 31 -2.66 -7.87 -6.09
N ILE A 32 -3.74 -7.93 -5.32
CA ILE A 32 -3.73 -8.10 -3.87
C ILE A 32 -4.54 -9.36 -3.55
N ASN A 33 -4.01 -10.23 -2.70
CA ASN A 33 -4.76 -11.39 -2.23
C ASN A 33 -5.83 -10.92 -1.23
N PRO A 34 -7.14 -11.00 -1.55
CA PRO A 34 -8.20 -10.49 -0.68
C PRO A 34 -8.26 -11.21 0.67
N HIS A 35 -7.96 -12.51 0.71
CA HIS A 35 -7.89 -13.31 1.95
C HIS A 35 -6.47 -13.37 2.54
N GLY A 36 -5.60 -12.47 2.08
CA GLY A 36 -4.23 -12.40 2.53
C GLY A 36 -4.08 -11.63 3.84
N LYS A 37 -2.87 -11.74 4.42
CA LYS A 37 -2.41 -10.85 5.49
C LYS A 37 -1.66 -9.66 4.88
N GLY A 38 -2.01 -8.46 5.31
CA GLY A 38 -1.27 -7.23 5.09
C GLY A 38 -0.51 -6.81 6.34
N TYR A 39 0.36 -5.82 6.20
CA TYR A 39 1.07 -5.23 7.33
C TYR A 39 1.03 -3.72 7.21
N VAL A 40 0.73 -3.06 8.32
CA VAL A 40 0.83 -1.62 8.48
C VAL A 40 2.09 -1.32 9.26
N TYR A 41 2.98 -0.53 8.66
CA TYR A 41 4.21 -0.09 9.30
C TYR A 41 4.07 1.33 9.82
N VAL A 42 4.47 1.55 11.07
CA VAL A 42 4.63 2.88 11.65
C VAL A 42 6.09 3.29 11.52
N LEU A 43 6.37 4.27 10.67
CA LEU A 43 7.73 4.69 10.33
C LEU A 43 8.06 6.09 10.90
N PRO A 44 9.31 6.35 11.31
CA PRO A 44 9.74 7.67 11.76
C PRO A 44 9.81 8.64 10.57
N ALA A 45 8.94 9.65 10.58
CA ALA A 45 8.81 10.61 9.47
C ALA A 45 10.09 11.39 9.16
N GLU A 46 10.94 11.63 10.16
CA GLU A 46 12.21 12.37 10.04
C GLU A 46 13.20 11.73 9.06
N SER A 47 13.07 10.43 8.83
CA SER A 47 13.92 9.69 7.88
C SER A 47 13.48 9.82 6.42
N PHE A 48 12.29 10.38 6.15
CA PHE A 48 11.70 10.44 4.82
C PHE A 48 11.69 11.86 4.26
N GLU A 49 12.12 11.96 3.01
CA GLU A 49 12.01 13.17 2.19
C GLU A 49 11.00 12.95 1.06
N LEU A 50 10.28 14.02 0.71
CA LEU A 50 9.40 14.03 -0.44
C LEU A 50 10.23 14.25 -1.70
N VAL A 51 10.19 13.30 -2.63
CA VAL A 51 11.00 13.36 -3.87
C VAL A 51 10.19 13.79 -5.09
N ASP A 52 8.86 13.67 -5.05
CA ASP A 52 7.91 14.22 -6.03
C ASP A 52 6.52 14.42 -5.39
N GLU A 53 5.46 14.73 -6.14
CA GLU A 53 4.13 14.94 -5.57
C GLU A 53 3.53 13.71 -4.85
N TRP A 54 4.08 12.51 -5.06
CA TRP A 54 3.46 11.24 -4.69
C TRP A 54 4.37 10.30 -3.88
N GLN A 55 5.68 10.54 -3.87
CA GLN A 55 6.68 9.60 -3.36
C GLN A 55 7.48 10.17 -2.20
N TRP A 56 7.52 9.39 -1.12
CA TRP A 56 8.36 9.63 0.03
C TRP A 56 9.44 8.56 0.09
N VAL A 57 10.70 8.97 0.16
CA VAL A 57 11.85 8.07 0.15
C VAL A 57 12.70 8.35 1.39
N SER A 58 13.20 7.29 2.01
CA SER A 58 14.26 7.41 3.01
C SER A 58 15.60 7.08 2.38
N LYS A 59 16.59 7.96 2.59
CA LYS A 59 17.98 7.74 2.16
C LYS A 59 18.75 6.76 3.06
N VAL A 60 18.18 6.42 4.21
CA VAL A 60 18.77 5.51 5.19
C VAL A 60 17.88 4.28 5.40
N PRO A 61 18.45 3.12 5.78
CA PRO A 61 17.65 1.97 6.18
C PRO A 61 16.69 2.34 7.32
N VAL A 62 15.40 2.07 7.13
CA VAL A 62 14.34 2.41 8.11
C VAL A 62 13.97 1.17 8.91
N LYS A 63 13.98 1.30 10.23
CA LYS A 63 13.37 0.31 11.13
C LYS A 63 11.98 0.81 11.53
N PRO A 64 10.91 0.02 11.30
CA PRO A 64 9.59 0.36 11.80
C PRO A 64 9.58 0.50 13.32
N ILE A 65 8.86 1.50 13.82
CA ILE A 65 8.57 1.68 15.25
C ILE A 65 7.57 0.63 15.70
N ASP A 66 6.60 0.34 14.83
CA ASP A 66 5.56 -0.65 15.06
C ASP A 66 5.16 -1.32 13.75
N VAL A 67 4.69 -2.56 13.87
CA VAL A 67 4.19 -3.38 12.76
C VAL A 67 2.89 -4.03 13.19
N VAL A 68 1.80 -3.62 12.55
CA VAL A 68 0.48 -4.20 12.78
C VAL A 68 0.15 -5.13 11.63
N GLU A 69 -0.05 -6.41 11.93
CA GLU A 69 -0.61 -7.35 10.96
C GLU A 69 -2.12 -7.10 10.82
N ILE A 70 -2.60 -7.06 9.58
CA ILE A 70 -4.02 -6.85 9.26
C ILE A 70 -4.51 -7.96 8.32
N LEU A 71 -5.80 -8.23 8.34
CA LEU A 71 -6.45 -8.98 7.27
C LEU A 71 -6.75 -8.02 6.12
N VAL A 72 -6.45 -8.42 4.89
CA VAL A 72 -6.64 -7.55 3.72
C VAL A 72 -8.13 -7.23 3.51
N GLU A 73 -9.01 -8.20 3.73
CA GLU A 73 -10.45 -8.06 3.59
C GLU A 73 -11.04 -6.92 4.44
N ASP A 74 -10.55 -6.73 5.68
CA ASP A 74 -10.99 -5.66 6.58
C ASP A 74 -10.77 -4.26 5.98
N TYR A 75 -9.77 -4.12 5.10
CA TYR A 75 -9.35 -2.86 4.48
C TYR A 75 -9.65 -2.82 2.97
N TRP A 76 -10.33 -3.82 2.42
CA TRP A 76 -10.59 -3.94 0.98
C TRP A 76 -11.33 -2.71 0.42
N HIS A 77 -12.27 -2.18 1.20
CA HIS A 77 -13.05 -0.98 0.86
C HIS A 77 -12.22 0.29 0.68
N THR A 78 -10.96 0.30 1.14
CA THR A 78 -10.04 1.44 0.98
C THR A 78 -9.18 1.35 -0.28
N ILE A 79 -9.32 0.28 -1.07
CA ILE A 79 -8.46 0.01 -2.23
C ILE A 79 -9.23 0.25 -3.53
N THR A 80 -8.70 1.14 -4.35
CA THR A 80 -9.16 1.41 -5.71
C THR A 80 -8.14 0.82 -6.70
N PHE A 81 -8.63 0.27 -7.80
CA PHE A 81 -7.79 -0.40 -8.80
C PHE A 81 -7.83 0.35 -10.13
N SER A 82 -6.67 0.44 -10.80
CA SER A 82 -6.63 0.77 -12.22
C SER A 82 -7.29 -0.34 -13.05
N GLU A 83 -7.69 -0.03 -14.28
CA GLU A 83 -8.30 -1.02 -15.18
C GLU A 83 -7.38 -2.22 -15.46
N ASP A 84 -6.06 -2.00 -15.58
CA ASP A 84 -5.11 -3.09 -15.76
C ASP A 84 -4.95 -3.93 -14.48
N ALA A 85 -4.93 -3.29 -13.32
CA ALA A 85 -4.88 -3.98 -12.04
C ALA A 85 -6.16 -4.81 -11.79
N LYS A 86 -7.35 -4.27 -12.14
CA LYS A 86 -8.61 -5.03 -12.07
C LYS A 86 -8.57 -6.29 -12.93
N LYS A 87 -8.07 -6.22 -14.16
CA LYS A 87 -7.95 -7.40 -15.04
C LYS A 87 -7.05 -8.47 -14.42
N ILE A 88 -5.94 -8.07 -13.81
CA ILE A 88 -5.02 -8.99 -13.14
C ILE A 88 -5.66 -9.58 -11.88
N GLN A 89 -6.35 -8.74 -11.09
CA GLN A 89 -7.09 -9.12 -9.89
C GLN A 89 -8.16 -10.17 -10.21
N GLN A 90 -9.03 -9.90 -11.18
CA GLN A 90 -10.08 -10.81 -11.65
C GLN A 90 -9.53 -12.12 -12.17
N ARG A 91 -8.43 -12.06 -12.93
CA ARG A 91 -7.79 -13.26 -13.48
C ARG A 91 -7.28 -14.19 -12.38
N LEU A 92 -6.81 -13.64 -11.26
CA LEU A 92 -6.17 -14.42 -10.19
C LEU A 92 -7.15 -14.83 -9.09
N TYR A 93 -8.15 -13.99 -8.79
CA TYR A 93 -9.02 -14.16 -7.63
C TYR A 93 -10.51 -14.20 -7.96
N GLY A 94 -10.91 -13.95 -9.22
CA GLY A 94 -12.29 -14.07 -9.69
C GLY A 94 -13.24 -12.94 -9.29
N GLU A 95 -12.76 -11.94 -8.56
CA GLU A 95 -13.50 -10.72 -8.16
C GLU A 95 -13.04 -9.49 -8.95
#